data_AF-A0A9E4C4I7-F1
#
_entry.id   AF-A0A9E4C4I7-F1
#
_cell.length_a   1.000
_cell.length_b   1.000
_cell.length_c   1.000
_cell.angle_alpha   90.00
_cell.angle_beta   90.00
_cell.angle_gamma   90.00
#
_symmetry.space_group_name_H-M   'P 1'
#
loop_
_entity.id
_entity.type
_entity.pdbx_description
1 polymer ?
#
loop_
_entity_poly.entity_id
_entity_poly.type
_entity_poly.pdbx_seq_one_letter_code
_entity_poly.pdbx_strand_id
1 'polypeptide(L)'
;MYVHVESMKTAFLERNFSDSSGNLYEGTVSDFRPKWRGTLQKKTNEEEADWSDIDAVVAALQDPSPAGLEALADIIDIDRFLTFWATEVLIGHWDGYAGNRNNFYVYREPDAPFVFIPWGADQVFTSIDGPFDDFVSPPSVTAHGAIAHRLYRDDAMRAAYVARLKQLLDTVWNEEELLGFADEMAEVVQQHSLVKRRADAASDADRVREFIRGRRAAILADLDPEPAAWPWPLASADICWPEIGAFDLLFETTWGSSESENPLGEGTVEFNNYQLGGKEQGFGLAGAIAGFEEDDGRTNKNRASVSIISLGKDFAIDVLTVSLPIGWVESGTNLAIDMNAVSGYRLSLPSPDSPPNQFNLIAKGGIEFSEASTESGAKISGRFYGTLFSFGGGEDTVADDDAEAGAAIGLVINEVAAQGDPLDWFELYNASDESINLADFVMADDLTDEDKRTPFPDGMVIEAGEFLQVELDKDGWPGFALGRDEELGIWTVDGTLVAQIDWEKGQADEGTSWARMPDITGDFQTVDTPTPGAPNEIPTAIVEQTARVPEAFQLHGNWPNPFNASTVIAFDVVYDVLGRRVRTLYGGETLTAGHYRTSWNGRDDEGRSAASGVYLYQLSGGTDFTAAGRMALIR
;
A
#
# COMPACT_ATOMS: atom_id res chain seq x y z
N MET A 1 5.55 27.91 16.15
CA MET A 1 6.80 28.30 15.46
C MET A 1 6.63 27.92 14.01
N TYR A 2 7.26 28.64 13.08
CA TYR A 2 7.26 28.33 11.65
C TYR A 2 8.69 28.46 11.13
N VAL A 3 9.08 27.57 10.22
CA VAL A 3 10.30 27.74 9.43
C VAL A 3 9.92 28.57 8.20
N HIS A 4 10.67 29.65 7.94
CA HIS A 4 10.49 30.43 6.72
C HIS A 4 11.42 29.87 5.63
N VAL A 5 10.88 28.95 4.83
CA VAL A 5 11.59 28.34 3.69
C VAL A 5 11.57 29.30 2.51
N GLU A 6 12.68 29.37 1.77
CA GLU A 6 12.75 30.19 0.56
C GLU A 6 11.88 29.60 -0.56
N SER A 7 11.12 30.45 -1.25
CA SER A 7 10.29 30.02 -2.38
C SER A 7 11.12 29.83 -3.65
N MET A 8 11.04 28.63 -4.24
CA MET A 8 11.64 28.31 -5.55
C MET A 8 10.89 29.03 -6.68
N LYS A 9 11.32 30.26 -6.99
CA LYS A 9 10.74 31.18 -7.99
C LYS A 9 11.85 31.98 -8.68
N THR A 10 11.52 32.84 -9.64
CA THR A 10 12.47 33.65 -10.41
C THR A 10 13.56 34.34 -9.58
N ALA A 11 13.23 34.90 -8.41
CA ALA A 11 14.21 35.56 -7.52
C ALA A 11 15.24 34.60 -6.88
N PHE A 12 14.92 33.31 -6.74
CA PHE A 12 15.89 32.27 -6.40
C PHE A 12 16.77 31.95 -7.62
N LEU A 13 16.17 31.86 -8.81
CA LEU A 13 16.90 31.56 -10.05
C LEU A 13 17.93 32.66 -10.39
N GLU A 14 17.51 33.93 -10.40
CA GLU A 14 18.34 35.13 -10.64
C GLU A 14 19.56 35.23 -9.71
N ARG A 15 19.52 34.59 -8.54
CA ARG A 15 20.61 34.64 -7.54
C ARG A 15 21.58 33.47 -7.64
N ASN A 16 21.12 32.31 -8.10
CA ASN A 16 21.87 31.04 -8.02
C ASN A 16 22.31 30.50 -9.40
N PHE A 17 21.74 30.99 -10.50
CA PHE A 17 22.04 30.58 -11.87
C PHE A 17 22.53 31.76 -12.72
N SER A 18 23.15 31.47 -13.86
CA SER A 18 23.70 32.49 -14.76
C SER A 18 22.61 33.09 -15.66
N ASP A 19 21.63 32.27 -16.03
CA ASP A 19 20.40 32.67 -16.69
C ASP A 19 19.17 32.17 -15.90
N SER A 20 18.20 33.06 -15.70
CA SER A 20 16.96 32.80 -14.97
C SER A 20 15.72 32.65 -15.88
N SER A 21 15.86 32.74 -17.21
CA SER A 21 14.73 32.62 -18.15
C SER A 21 14.37 31.19 -18.54
N GLY A 22 15.10 30.20 -18.02
CA GLY A 22 14.91 28.79 -18.31
C GLY A 22 13.71 28.16 -17.60
N ASN A 23 13.54 26.86 -17.78
CA ASN A 23 12.40 26.12 -17.24
C ASN A 23 12.71 25.57 -15.84
N LEU A 24 11.90 25.95 -14.86
CA LEU A 24 11.85 25.38 -13.52
C LEU A 24 10.64 24.45 -13.43
N TYR A 25 10.86 23.23 -12.93
CA TYR A 25 9.81 22.26 -12.65
C TYR A 25 9.85 21.85 -11.18
N GLU A 26 8.69 21.64 -10.56
CA GLU A 26 8.52 20.91 -9.30
C GLU A 26 8.01 19.51 -9.61
N GLY A 27 8.57 18.50 -8.95
CA GLY A 27 8.09 17.12 -9.00
C GLY A 27 7.42 16.73 -7.70
N THR A 28 6.14 16.35 -7.78
CA THR A 28 5.37 15.76 -6.69
C THR A 28 4.91 14.38 -7.13
N VAL A 29 5.47 13.33 -6.54
CA VAL A 29 5.31 11.92 -6.99
C VAL A 29 5.49 11.81 -8.53
N SER A 30 6.64 12.28 -9.00
CA SER A 30 6.93 12.57 -10.41
C SER A 30 8.35 12.17 -10.82
N ASP A 31 8.53 11.76 -12.07
CA ASP A 31 9.75 11.13 -12.56
C ASP A 31 9.85 11.23 -14.08
N PHE A 32 11.02 10.92 -14.63
CA PHE A 32 11.37 11.11 -16.04
C PHE A 32 11.06 9.85 -16.85
N ARG A 33 9.78 9.49 -16.93
CA ARG A 33 9.30 8.29 -17.65
C ARG A 33 8.33 8.64 -18.79
N PRO A 34 8.16 7.75 -19.80
CA PRO A 34 7.12 7.90 -20.83
C PRO A 34 5.75 8.11 -20.17
N LYS A 35 4.90 9.00 -20.71
CA LYS A 35 3.59 9.39 -20.13
C LYS A 35 3.66 10.25 -18.84
N TRP A 36 4.76 10.26 -18.06
CA TRP A 36 4.85 10.97 -16.76
C TRP A 36 4.96 12.50 -16.85
N ARG A 37 5.09 13.09 -18.05
CA ARG A 37 5.25 14.55 -18.24
C ARG A 37 4.23 15.41 -17.47
N GLY A 38 3.00 14.90 -17.29
CA GLY A 38 1.91 15.59 -16.59
C GLY A 38 2.06 15.72 -15.07
N THR A 39 2.97 14.97 -14.42
CA THR A 39 3.20 15.08 -12.96
C THR A 39 4.29 16.07 -12.57
N LEU A 40 5.09 16.52 -13.53
CA LEU A 40 5.98 17.67 -13.34
C LEU A 40 5.17 18.96 -13.48
N GLN A 41 5.11 19.78 -12.44
CA GLN A 41 4.53 21.11 -12.56
C GLN A 41 5.60 22.12 -12.97
N LYS A 42 5.46 22.67 -14.18
CA LYS A 42 6.26 23.82 -14.63
C LYS A 42 5.93 25.06 -13.78
N LYS A 43 6.95 25.81 -13.35
CA LYS A 43 6.89 26.97 -12.41
C LYS A 43 7.46 28.27 -12.98
N THR A 44 8.12 28.20 -14.13
CA THR A 44 8.50 29.34 -14.99
C THR A 44 8.14 28.96 -16.41
N ASN A 45 7.76 29.93 -17.25
CA ASN A 45 7.30 29.67 -18.63
C ASN A 45 6.06 28.75 -18.68
N GLU A 46 5.17 28.83 -17.67
CA GLU A 46 4.03 27.93 -17.45
C GLU A 46 3.05 27.86 -18.64
N GLU A 47 2.90 28.96 -19.39
CA GLU A 47 2.06 29.05 -20.59
C GLU A 47 2.72 28.43 -21.85
N GLU A 48 4.01 28.08 -21.78
CA GLU A 48 4.76 27.54 -22.92
C GLU A 48 4.59 26.02 -23.04
N ALA A 49 4.08 25.60 -24.21
CA ALA A 49 3.84 24.19 -24.54
C ALA A 49 5.11 23.40 -24.91
N ASP A 50 6.30 23.98 -24.81
CA ASP A 50 7.58 23.29 -25.00
C ASP A 50 7.94 22.46 -23.76
N TRP A 51 8.26 21.19 -23.97
CA TRP A 51 8.72 20.23 -22.96
C TRP A 51 9.87 19.38 -23.51
N SER A 52 10.52 19.86 -24.58
CA SER A 52 11.58 19.13 -25.30
C SER A 52 12.80 18.83 -24.43
N ASP A 53 13.01 19.60 -23.37
CA ASP A 53 14.00 19.36 -22.33
C ASP A 53 13.67 18.11 -21.50
N ILE A 54 12.43 17.97 -21.01
CA ILE A 54 11.94 16.78 -20.30
C ILE A 54 11.87 15.57 -21.24
N ASP A 55 11.32 15.75 -22.44
CA ASP A 55 11.18 14.67 -23.43
C ASP A 55 12.56 14.11 -23.84
N ALA A 56 13.61 14.94 -23.85
CA ALA A 56 14.99 14.50 -24.10
C ALA A 56 15.56 13.65 -22.94
N VAL A 57 15.27 13.97 -21.67
CA VAL A 57 15.65 13.12 -20.53
C VAL A 57 14.97 11.76 -20.64
N VAL A 58 13.65 11.75 -20.93
CA VAL A 58 12.89 10.51 -21.11
C VAL A 58 13.48 9.68 -22.25
N ALA A 59 13.76 10.29 -23.41
CA ALA A 59 14.35 9.58 -24.56
C ALA A 59 15.74 8.98 -24.24
N ALA A 60 16.59 9.71 -23.51
CA ALA A 60 17.90 9.22 -23.08
C ALA A 60 17.80 8.04 -22.10
N LEU A 61 16.79 8.04 -21.20
CA LEU A 61 16.53 6.93 -20.28
C LEU A 61 15.91 5.71 -20.96
N GLN A 62 15.22 5.88 -22.09
CA GLN A 62 14.66 4.78 -22.89
C GLN A 62 15.69 4.10 -23.82
N ASP A 63 16.86 4.71 -24.04
CA ASP A 63 17.98 4.05 -24.71
C ASP A 63 18.85 3.29 -23.68
N PRO A 64 18.81 1.94 -23.65
CA PRO A 64 19.60 1.15 -22.70
C PRO A 64 21.10 1.14 -23.04
N SER A 65 21.49 1.62 -24.23
CA SER A 65 22.88 1.60 -24.69
C SER A 65 23.75 2.63 -23.95
N PRO A 66 25.09 2.58 -24.13
CA PRO A 66 25.98 3.63 -23.67
C PRO A 66 25.66 5.02 -24.26
N ALA A 67 25.08 5.09 -25.46
CA ALA A 67 24.71 6.36 -26.09
C ALA A 67 23.57 7.06 -25.35
N GLY A 68 22.62 6.31 -24.79
CA GLY A 68 21.58 6.85 -23.90
C GLY A 68 22.17 7.47 -22.62
N LEU A 69 23.19 6.82 -22.04
CA LEU A 69 23.89 7.35 -20.86
C LEU A 69 24.74 8.59 -21.19
N GLU A 70 25.40 8.62 -22.35
CA GLU A 70 26.12 9.80 -22.84
C GLU A 70 25.15 10.97 -23.08
N ALA A 71 24.02 10.72 -23.75
CA ALA A 71 22.98 11.73 -23.96
C ALA A 71 22.39 12.24 -22.64
N LEU A 72 22.14 11.36 -21.66
CA LEU A 72 21.68 11.75 -20.33
C LEU A 72 22.69 12.68 -19.63
N ALA A 73 23.99 12.46 -19.82
CA ALA A 73 25.06 13.29 -19.25
C ALA A 73 25.25 14.65 -19.94
N ASP A 74 24.85 14.78 -21.22
CA ASP A 74 24.75 16.09 -21.90
C ASP A 74 23.50 16.88 -21.44
N ILE A 75 22.47 16.18 -20.95
CA ILE A 75 21.17 16.77 -20.57
C ILE A 75 21.09 17.08 -19.06
N ILE A 76 21.77 16.34 -18.19
CA ILE A 76 21.76 16.52 -16.73
C ILE A 76 23.18 16.76 -16.22
N ASP A 77 23.37 17.70 -15.28
CA ASP A 77 24.65 17.85 -14.57
C ASP A 77 24.83 16.65 -13.63
N ILE A 78 25.41 15.57 -14.16
CA ILE A 78 25.60 14.30 -13.44
C ILE A 78 26.43 14.51 -12.17
N ASP A 79 27.42 15.40 -12.17
CA ASP A 79 28.23 15.66 -10.97
C ASP A 79 27.38 16.27 -9.85
N ARG A 80 26.54 17.26 -10.17
CA ARG A 80 25.58 17.81 -9.19
C ARG A 80 24.50 16.79 -8.80
N PHE A 81 24.01 15.99 -9.75
CA PHE A 81 23.02 14.95 -9.47
C PHE A 81 23.56 13.90 -8.49
N LEU A 82 24.80 13.44 -8.67
CA LEU A 82 25.46 12.53 -7.72
C LEU A 82 25.59 13.15 -6.32
N THR A 83 25.83 14.46 -6.20
CA THR A 83 25.81 15.16 -4.90
C THR A 83 24.41 15.20 -4.29
N PHE A 84 23.42 15.59 -5.08
CA PHE A 84 22.01 15.66 -4.69
C PHE A 84 21.52 14.31 -4.14
N TRP A 85 21.68 13.27 -4.95
CA TRP A 85 21.26 11.90 -4.61
C TRP A 85 22.00 11.35 -3.38
N ALA A 86 23.33 11.48 -3.32
CA ALA A 86 24.08 11.03 -2.15
C ALA A 86 23.73 11.82 -0.88
N THR A 87 23.27 13.08 -1.01
CA THR A 87 22.78 13.88 0.12
C THR A 87 21.41 13.41 0.60
N GLU A 88 20.46 13.12 -0.32
CA GLU A 88 19.17 12.50 0.04
C GLU A 88 19.37 11.19 0.79
N VAL A 89 20.30 10.35 0.31
CA VAL A 89 20.69 9.12 1.01
C VAL A 89 21.30 9.43 2.37
N LEU A 90 22.28 10.33 2.48
CA LEU A 90 22.90 10.62 3.78
C LEU A 90 21.90 11.10 4.84
N ILE A 91 20.96 11.98 4.48
CA ILE A 91 19.96 12.49 5.42
C ILE A 91 18.76 11.54 5.62
N GLY A 92 18.65 10.44 4.86
CA GLY A 92 17.50 9.54 4.94
C GLY A 92 16.21 10.19 4.44
N HIS A 93 16.25 10.82 3.27
CA HIS A 93 15.11 11.47 2.63
C HIS A 93 14.27 10.44 1.85
N TRP A 94 13.49 9.62 2.56
CA TRP A 94 12.65 8.59 1.95
C TRP A 94 11.61 9.21 1.00
N ASP A 95 11.01 10.35 1.36
CA ASP A 95 10.06 11.07 0.49
C ASP A 95 10.76 12.01 -0.52
N GLY A 96 12.05 11.80 -0.79
CA GLY A 96 12.83 12.54 -1.78
C GLY A 96 12.69 12.02 -3.21
N TYR A 97 13.50 12.54 -4.14
CA TYR A 97 13.48 12.05 -5.52
C TYR A 97 13.96 10.60 -5.61
N ALA A 98 15.06 10.29 -4.92
CA ALA A 98 15.68 8.97 -5.01
C ALA A 98 14.84 7.88 -4.32
N GLY A 99 14.13 8.24 -3.25
CA GLY A 99 13.22 7.38 -2.47
C GLY A 99 11.83 7.29 -3.10
N ASN A 100 10.97 8.29 -2.90
CA ASN A 100 9.57 8.24 -3.36
C ASN A 100 9.31 8.93 -4.72
N ARG A 101 10.34 9.49 -5.38
CA ARG A 101 10.20 10.37 -6.57
C ARG A 101 9.41 11.64 -6.24
N ASN A 102 9.58 12.16 -5.04
CA ASN A 102 8.80 13.29 -4.53
C ASN A 102 9.72 14.41 -4.04
N ASN A 103 9.17 15.57 -3.67
CA ASN A 103 9.88 16.66 -3.00
C ASN A 103 11.19 17.13 -3.68
N PHE A 104 11.15 17.36 -4.99
CA PHE A 104 12.28 17.94 -5.72
C PHE A 104 11.86 19.04 -6.69
N TYR A 105 12.80 19.93 -6.98
CA TYR A 105 12.75 20.82 -8.14
C TYR A 105 13.86 20.43 -9.11
N VAL A 106 13.66 20.70 -10.40
CA VAL A 106 14.71 20.62 -11.40
C VAL A 106 14.69 21.89 -12.26
N TYR A 107 15.85 22.48 -12.50
CA TYR A 107 15.99 23.70 -13.29
C TYR A 107 16.88 23.50 -14.51
N ARG A 108 16.45 24.02 -15.66
CA ARG A 108 17.17 24.03 -16.93
C ARG A 108 17.52 25.47 -17.30
N GLU A 109 18.80 25.85 -17.24
CA GLU A 109 19.26 27.05 -17.96
C GLU A 109 19.18 26.80 -19.47
N PRO A 110 18.89 27.81 -20.33
CA PRO A 110 18.64 27.58 -21.76
C PRO A 110 19.75 26.79 -22.48
N ASP A 111 21.02 27.11 -22.18
CA ASP A 111 22.21 26.51 -22.79
C ASP A 111 23.02 25.62 -21.82
N ALA A 112 22.46 25.18 -20.67
CA ALA A 112 23.17 24.33 -19.71
C ALA A 112 22.34 23.11 -19.24
N PRO A 113 22.97 22.04 -18.72
CA PRO A 113 22.27 20.86 -18.24
C PRO A 113 21.30 21.13 -17.08
N PHE A 114 20.36 20.21 -16.85
CA PHE A 114 19.46 20.23 -15.70
C PHE A 114 20.24 20.14 -14.38
N VAL A 115 19.80 20.92 -13.38
CA VAL A 115 20.29 20.87 -12.00
C VAL A 115 19.12 20.54 -11.07
N PHE A 116 19.27 19.47 -10.28
CA PHE A 116 18.33 19.08 -9.24
C PHE A 116 18.51 19.95 -7.99
N ILE A 117 17.39 20.24 -7.33
CA ILE A 117 17.30 21.08 -6.14
C ILE A 117 16.40 20.33 -5.13
N PRO A 118 16.89 20.03 -3.91
CA PRO A 118 16.09 19.33 -2.91
C PRO A 118 14.99 20.22 -2.34
N TRP A 119 13.86 19.61 -2.01
CA TRP A 119 12.70 20.25 -1.36
C TRP A 119 12.13 19.30 -0.30
N GLY A 120 11.03 19.68 0.38
CA GLY A 120 10.25 18.81 1.27
C GLY A 120 11.01 18.04 2.38
N ALA A 121 12.20 18.50 2.76
CA ALA A 121 13.08 17.80 3.69
C ALA A 121 12.65 17.92 5.17
N ASP A 122 11.36 17.78 5.49
CA ASP A 122 10.85 17.64 6.86
C ASP A 122 10.81 16.17 7.33
N GLN A 123 10.63 15.21 6.41
CA GLN A 123 10.65 13.76 6.70
C GLN A 123 12.06 13.15 6.57
N VAL A 124 13.03 13.71 7.31
CA VAL A 124 14.46 13.32 7.24
C VAL A 124 15.04 12.90 8.60
N PHE A 125 16.29 12.44 8.60
CA PHE A 125 17.01 11.81 9.71
C PHE A 125 16.30 10.56 10.26
N THR A 126 15.70 9.78 9.36
CA THR A 126 14.91 8.56 9.64
C THR A 126 15.33 7.43 8.68
N SER A 127 14.65 6.28 8.67
CA SER A 127 14.93 5.26 7.64
C SER A 127 14.79 5.85 6.23
N ILE A 128 15.48 5.24 5.27
CA ILE A 128 15.32 5.60 3.86
C ILE A 128 14.11 4.91 3.23
N ASP A 129 13.55 3.92 3.92
CA ASP A 129 12.27 3.27 3.61
C ASP A 129 11.13 4.15 4.10
N GLY A 130 10.14 4.36 3.23
CA GLY A 130 8.89 5.02 3.54
C GLY A 130 7.89 4.10 4.25
N PRO A 131 6.76 4.65 4.73
CA PRO A 131 5.66 3.86 5.31
C PRO A 131 4.87 3.05 4.26
N PHE A 132 5.27 3.12 2.99
CA PHE A 132 4.64 2.46 1.84
C PHE A 132 5.49 1.30 1.28
N ASP A 133 6.72 1.14 1.77
CA ASP A 133 7.63 0.10 1.29
C ASP A 133 7.40 -1.19 2.09
N ASP A 134 7.19 -2.29 1.37
CA ASP A 134 7.07 -3.65 1.91
C ASP A 134 8.43 -4.38 1.98
N PHE A 135 9.50 -3.71 1.55
CA PHE A 135 10.89 -4.16 1.55
C PHE A 135 11.76 -3.30 2.49
N VAL A 136 13.04 -3.67 2.60
CA VAL A 136 14.05 -2.90 3.34
C VAL A 136 15.23 -2.58 2.42
N SER A 137 15.49 -1.29 2.23
CA SER A 137 16.56 -0.75 1.38
C SER A 137 17.93 -0.87 2.06
N PRO A 138 19.02 -1.11 1.30
CA PRO A 138 20.37 -0.93 1.79
C PRO A 138 20.56 0.52 2.29
N PRO A 139 21.14 0.74 3.47
CA PRO A 139 21.39 2.09 3.98
C PRO A 139 22.11 3.04 3.00
N SER A 140 22.97 2.51 2.13
CA SER A 140 23.84 3.30 1.24
C SER A 140 23.29 3.62 -0.15
N VAL A 141 22.11 3.11 -0.52
CA VAL A 141 21.48 3.39 -1.81
C VAL A 141 19.96 3.38 -1.71
N THR A 142 19.33 4.37 -2.34
CA THR A 142 17.93 4.28 -2.78
C THR A 142 17.86 4.73 -4.24
N ALA A 143 17.17 4.00 -5.11
CA ALA A 143 17.21 4.24 -6.56
C ALA A 143 15.86 3.95 -7.25
N HIS A 144 14.76 4.43 -6.67
CA HIS A 144 13.42 4.30 -7.26
C HIS A 144 13.14 5.32 -8.37
N GLY A 145 13.84 6.46 -8.38
CA GLY A 145 13.78 7.44 -9.47
C GLY A 145 14.57 6.99 -10.70
N ALA A 146 13.99 7.13 -11.89
CA ALA A 146 14.52 6.58 -13.14
C ALA A 146 15.98 6.96 -13.44
N ILE A 147 16.41 8.17 -13.09
CA ILE A 147 17.80 8.62 -13.29
C ILE A 147 18.74 7.90 -12.32
N ALA A 148 18.43 7.87 -11.03
CA ALA A 148 19.22 7.14 -10.03
C ALA A 148 19.30 5.64 -10.38
N HIS A 149 18.18 5.06 -10.81
CA HIS A 149 18.09 3.68 -11.28
C HIS A 149 19.02 3.41 -12.47
N ARG A 150 18.96 4.24 -13.53
CA ARG A 150 19.80 4.09 -14.73
C ARG A 150 21.28 4.23 -14.44
N LEU A 151 21.65 5.12 -13.51
CA LEU A 151 23.03 5.34 -13.09
C LEU A 151 23.57 4.20 -12.21
N TYR A 152 22.78 3.67 -11.27
CA TYR A 152 23.27 2.61 -10.37
C TYR A 152 23.53 1.26 -11.07
N ARG A 153 22.88 1.02 -12.22
CA ARG A 153 23.08 -0.18 -13.05
C ARG A 153 24.32 -0.11 -13.94
N ASP A 154 24.96 1.04 -14.08
CA ASP A 154 26.23 1.20 -14.77
C ASP A 154 27.40 1.16 -13.77
N ASP A 155 28.42 0.33 -14.02
CA ASP A 155 29.53 0.13 -13.09
C ASP A 155 30.34 1.41 -12.82
N ALA A 156 30.56 2.24 -13.84
CA ALA A 156 31.33 3.46 -13.69
C ALA A 156 30.54 4.54 -12.93
N MET A 157 29.24 4.67 -13.21
CA MET A 157 28.37 5.61 -12.52
C MET A 157 28.06 5.18 -11.08
N ARG A 158 27.88 3.88 -10.82
CA ARG A 158 27.80 3.32 -9.46
C ARG A 158 29.08 3.57 -8.68
N ALA A 159 30.26 3.36 -9.27
CA ALA A 159 31.53 3.69 -8.63
C ALA A 159 31.67 5.20 -8.35
N ALA A 160 31.22 6.06 -9.27
CA ALA A 160 31.22 7.52 -9.08
C ALA A 160 30.26 7.97 -7.97
N TYR A 161 29.06 7.39 -7.90
CA TYR A 161 28.10 7.60 -6.80
C TYR A 161 28.71 7.21 -5.44
N VAL A 162 29.27 6.00 -5.33
CA VAL A 162 29.89 5.53 -4.07
C VAL A 162 31.10 6.39 -3.68
N ALA A 163 31.88 6.86 -4.65
CA ALA A 163 32.97 7.81 -4.40
C ALA A 163 32.44 9.17 -3.89
N ARG A 164 31.34 9.69 -4.46
CA ARG A 164 30.67 10.92 -4.01
C ARG A 164 30.07 10.77 -2.61
N LEU A 165 29.43 9.64 -2.32
CA LEU A 165 28.88 9.33 -1.00
C LEU A 165 29.98 9.28 0.08
N LYS A 166 31.10 8.59 -0.19
CA LYS A 166 32.28 8.58 0.69
C LYS A 166 32.91 9.97 0.82
N GLN A 167 33.01 10.75 -0.27
CA GLN A 167 33.49 12.13 -0.24
C GLN A 167 32.62 13.02 0.66
N LEU A 168 31.29 12.94 0.55
CA LEU A 168 30.38 13.73 1.40
C LEU A 168 30.43 13.28 2.87
N LEU A 169 30.60 11.98 3.15
CA LEU A 169 30.87 11.50 4.50
C LEU A 169 32.14 12.14 5.09
N ASP A 170 33.22 12.23 4.31
CA ASP A 170 34.52 12.73 4.78
C ASP A 170 34.64 14.27 4.80
N THR A 171 33.75 14.99 4.12
CA THR A 171 33.86 16.46 3.95
C THR A 171 32.66 17.28 4.41
N VAL A 172 31.48 16.66 4.55
CA VAL A 172 30.22 17.35 4.90
C VAL A 172 29.55 16.69 6.12
N TRP A 173 29.58 15.36 6.24
CA TRP A 173 29.01 14.64 7.39
C TRP A 173 29.91 14.72 8.64
N ASN A 174 30.14 15.93 9.15
CA ASN A 174 30.86 16.12 10.41
C ASN A 174 29.89 15.90 11.58
N GLU A 175 29.98 14.74 12.24
CA GLU A 175 29.07 14.39 13.34
C GLU A 175 29.13 15.36 14.52
N GLU A 176 30.29 15.99 14.81
CA GLU A 176 30.42 16.97 15.90
C GLU A 176 29.65 18.26 15.58
N GLU A 177 29.81 18.79 14.36
CA GLU A 177 29.11 19.99 13.90
C GLU A 177 27.60 19.75 13.74
N LEU A 178 27.20 18.61 13.17
CA LEU A 178 25.79 18.24 12.98
C LEU A 178 25.07 18.02 14.32
N LEU A 179 25.70 17.35 15.29
CA LEU A 179 25.14 17.20 16.64
C LEU A 179 25.06 18.54 17.37
N GLY A 180 26.08 19.40 17.24
CA GLY A 180 26.06 20.75 17.82
C GLY A 180 24.92 21.62 17.27
N PHE A 181 24.67 21.55 15.95
CA PHE A 181 23.54 22.25 15.33
C PHE A 181 22.19 21.65 15.74
N ALA A 182 22.08 20.33 15.83
CA ALA A 182 20.87 19.66 16.33
C ALA A 182 20.57 20.04 17.79
N ASP A 183 21.59 20.20 18.63
CA ASP A 183 21.44 20.68 20.01
C ASP A 183 20.97 22.15 20.07
N GLU A 184 21.55 23.06 19.27
CA GLU A 184 21.11 24.46 19.18
C GLU A 184 19.64 24.55 18.73
N MET A 185 19.26 23.82 17.68
CA MET A 185 17.88 23.81 17.19
C MET A 185 16.92 23.18 18.20
N ALA A 186 17.32 22.11 18.89
CA ALA A 186 16.51 21.51 19.95
C ALA A 186 16.27 22.49 21.11
N GLU A 187 17.25 23.29 21.52
CA GLU A 187 17.05 24.34 22.53
C GLU A 187 16.04 25.41 22.07
N VAL A 188 16.17 25.90 20.82
CA VAL A 188 15.23 26.87 20.23
C VAL A 188 13.81 26.30 20.16
N VAL A 189 13.65 25.07 19.65
CA VAL A 189 12.35 24.38 19.59
C VAL A 189 11.79 24.19 21.00
N GLN A 190 12.60 23.78 21.97
CA GLN A 190 12.15 23.51 23.34
C GLN A 190 11.72 24.78 24.09
N GLN A 191 12.42 25.89 23.88
CA GLN A 191 12.08 27.19 24.43
C GLN A 191 10.75 27.71 23.87
N HIS A 192 10.53 27.57 22.56
CA HIS A 192 9.41 28.19 21.84
C HIS A 192 8.22 27.27 21.54
N SER A 193 8.31 25.97 21.82
CA SER A 193 7.20 25.02 21.72
C SER A 193 6.17 25.20 22.83
N LEU A 194 4.93 24.79 22.53
CA LEU A 194 3.85 24.72 23.51
C LEU A 194 4.24 23.70 24.61
N VAL A 195 3.94 24.01 25.87
CA VAL A 195 4.30 23.16 27.03
C VAL A 195 3.92 21.69 26.82
N LYS A 196 2.76 21.42 26.25
CA LYS A 196 2.25 20.07 25.96
C LYS A 196 2.97 19.29 24.83
N ARG A 197 3.98 19.88 24.18
CA ARG A 197 4.73 19.31 23.04
C ARG A 197 6.25 19.35 23.23
N ARG A 198 6.70 19.74 24.43
CA ARG A 198 8.11 19.73 24.85
C ARG A 198 8.69 18.34 25.10
N ALA A 199 7.84 17.35 25.31
CA ALA A 199 8.25 15.95 25.40
C ALA A 199 8.53 15.41 23.99
N ASP A 200 7.55 15.56 23.09
CA ASP A 200 7.63 15.17 21.67
C ASP A 200 8.85 15.78 21.00
N ALA A 201 9.04 17.10 21.13
CA ALA A 201 10.18 17.82 20.54
C ALA A 201 11.54 17.37 21.09
N ALA A 202 11.62 16.95 22.36
CA ALA A 202 12.85 16.41 22.92
C ALA A 202 13.12 15.00 22.39
N SER A 203 12.09 14.16 22.29
CA SER A 203 12.18 12.80 21.74
C SER A 203 12.56 12.80 20.26
N ASP A 204 12.04 13.75 19.47
CA ASP A 204 12.39 13.89 18.06
C ASP A 204 13.83 14.40 17.87
N ALA A 205 14.27 15.35 18.70
CA ALA A 205 15.68 15.75 18.72
C ALA A 205 16.61 14.58 19.11
N ASP A 206 16.20 13.69 20.01
CA ASP A 206 16.97 12.49 20.35
C ASP A 206 17.03 11.48 19.19
N ARG A 207 15.93 11.26 18.45
CA ARG A 207 15.92 10.50 17.19
C ARG A 207 16.94 11.05 16.19
N VAL A 208 16.92 12.36 15.93
CA VAL A 208 17.85 13.02 15.01
C VAL A 208 19.31 12.82 15.45
N ARG A 209 19.61 12.96 16.75
CA ARG A 209 20.96 12.71 17.30
C ARG A 209 21.40 11.25 17.13
N GLU A 210 20.50 10.30 17.37
CA GLU A 210 20.80 8.87 17.20
C GLU A 210 21.07 8.52 15.75
N PHE A 211 20.27 9.05 14.81
CA PHE A 211 20.51 8.91 13.38
C PHE A 211 21.90 9.47 12.99
N ILE A 212 22.23 10.70 13.39
CA ILE A 212 23.52 11.33 13.06
C ILE A 212 24.71 10.48 13.52
N ARG A 213 24.65 9.94 14.75
CA ARG A 213 25.69 9.07 15.33
C ARG A 213 25.81 7.72 14.62
N GLY A 214 24.70 7.15 14.17
CA GLY A 214 24.67 5.84 13.52
C GLY A 214 25.01 5.89 12.03
N ARG A 215 24.70 6.98 11.33
CA ARG A 215 24.62 6.99 9.86
C ARG A 215 25.92 6.60 9.16
N ARG A 216 27.07 7.18 9.53
CA ARG A 216 28.37 6.82 8.93
C ARG A 216 28.67 5.33 9.07
N ALA A 217 28.41 4.75 10.25
CA ALA A 217 28.68 3.33 10.48
C ALA A 217 27.77 2.43 9.65
N ALA A 218 26.48 2.76 9.53
CA ALA A 218 25.53 2.04 8.69
C ALA A 218 25.92 2.10 7.20
N ILE A 219 26.24 3.29 6.68
CA ILE A 219 26.66 3.48 5.28
C ILE A 219 27.96 2.72 4.99
N LEU A 220 28.97 2.82 5.85
CA LEU A 220 30.27 2.17 5.59
C LEU A 220 30.21 0.64 5.70
N ALA A 221 29.34 0.09 6.55
CA ALA A 221 29.12 -1.36 6.63
C ALA A 221 28.39 -1.92 5.39
N ASP A 222 27.50 -1.14 4.78
CA ASP A 222 26.73 -1.49 3.58
C ASP A 222 27.54 -1.36 2.27
N LEU A 223 28.76 -0.82 2.36
CA LEU A 223 29.69 -0.59 1.24
C LEU A 223 30.93 -1.49 1.28
N ASP A 224 30.93 -2.54 2.11
CA ASP A 224 32.05 -3.47 2.34
C ASP A 224 31.54 -4.93 2.28
N PRO A 225 32.09 -5.83 1.42
CA PRO A 225 33.25 -5.63 0.54
C PRO A 225 32.96 -4.89 -0.76
N GLU A 226 31.70 -4.84 -1.18
CA GLU A 226 31.24 -4.18 -2.41
C GLU A 226 29.93 -3.44 -2.11
N PRO A 227 29.56 -2.39 -2.88
CA PRO A 227 28.31 -1.68 -2.69
C PRO A 227 27.10 -2.60 -2.86
N ALA A 228 26.11 -2.48 -1.97
CA ALA A 228 24.87 -3.25 -2.05
C ALA A 228 24.22 -3.14 -3.43
N ALA A 229 23.68 -4.26 -3.93
CA ALA A 229 22.88 -4.25 -5.16
C ALA A 229 21.56 -3.50 -4.94
N TRP A 230 21.01 -2.96 -6.02
CA TRP A 230 19.64 -2.45 -6.05
C TRP A 230 18.75 -3.45 -6.80
N PRO A 231 18.14 -4.44 -6.10
CA PRO A 231 17.35 -5.50 -6.75
C PRO A 231 16.04 -5.00 -7.34
N TRP A 232 15.44 -3.95 -6.79
CA TRP A 232 14.12 -3.47 -7.22
C TRP A 232 14.14 -2.96 -8.66
N PRO A 233 13.23 -3.45 -9.53
CA PRO A 233 13.06 -2.89 -10.87
C PRO A 233 12.56 -1.45 -10.79
N LEU A 234 12.72 -0.71 -11.88
CA LEU A 234 12.02 0.57 -12.03
C LEU A 234 10.53 0.25 -12.20
N ALA A 235 9.69 0.71 -11.25
CA ALA A 235 8.24 0.53 -11.32
C ALA A 235 7.68 1.00 -12.68
N SER A 236 6.60 0.37 -13.12
CA SER A 236 6.04 0.53 -14.48
C SER A 236 5.86 2.01 -14.89
N ALA A 237 5.97 2.27 -16.19
CA ALA A 237 5.87 3.63 -16.73
C ALA A 237 4.43 4.19 -16.72
N ASP A 238 3.47 3.44 -16.22
CA ASP A 238 2.07 3.82 -16.17
C ASP A 238 1.71 4.41 -14.81
N ILE A 239 1.80 5.75 -14.68
CA ILE A 239 0.86 6.42 -13.76
C ILE A 239 -0.50 6.47 -14.44
N CYS A 240 -1.21 5.37 -14.31
CA CYS A 240 -2.45 5.52 -13.60
C CYS A 240 -2.13 5.16 -12.14
N TRP A 241 -2.55 5.96 -11.16
CA TRP A 241 -3.01 5.28 -9.95
C TRP A 241 -4.16 4.39 -10.43
N PRO A 242 -4.10 3.07 -10.25
CA PRO A 242 -5.15 2.20 -10.78
C PRO A 242 -6.46 2.60 -10.11
N GLU A 243 -7.52 2.75 -10.91
CA GLU A 243 -8.88 2.91 -10.42
C GLU A 243 -9.31 1.56 -9.83
N ILE A 244 -9.00 1.36 -8.55
CA ILE A 244 -9.27 0.11 -7.84
C ILE A 244 -10.72 -0.01 -7.40
N GLY A 245 -11.51 1.05 -7.50
CA GLY A 245 -12.89 1.03 -7.02
C GLY A 245 -13.58 2.38 -7.04
N ALA A 246 -14.84 2.38 -6.62
CA ALA A 246 -15.65 3.58 -6.49
C ALA A 246 -16.69 3.39 -5.39
N PHE A 247 -17.12 4.49 -4.79
CA PHE A 247 -18.15 4.52 -3.75
C PHE A 247 -19.12 5.67 -3.97
N ASP A 248 -20.35 5.48 -3.52
CA ASP A 248 -21.44 6.45 -3.47
C ASP A 248 -22.29 6.09 -2.25
N LEU A 249 -22.32 6.98 -1.27
CA LEU A 249 -23.06 6.76 -0.03
C LEU A 249 -23.76 8.03 0.44
N LEU A 250 -24.87 7.83 1.14
CA LEU A 250 -25.52 8.84 1.95
C LEU A 250 -25.09 8.67 3.41
N PHE A 251 -24.96 9.77 4.13
CA PHE A 251 -24.61 9.76 5.55
C PHE A 251 -25.41 10.80 6.33
N GLU A 252 -25.62 10.51 7.61
CA GLU A 252 -26.16 11.44 8.61
C GLU A 252 -25.41 11.25 9.94
N THR A 253 -25.01 12.32 10.60
CA THR A 253 -24.29 12.35 11.88
C THR A 253 -24.48 13.71 12.58
N THR A 254 -23.72 13.98 13.64
CA THR A 254 -23.68 15.29 14.30
C THR A 254 -22.26 15.83 14.43
N TRP A 255 -22.09 17.16 14.41
CA TRP A 255 -20.78 17.79 14.57
C TRP A 255 -20.23 17.59 15.98
N GLY A 256 -19.04 17.02 16.08
CA GLY A 256 -18.39 16.59 17.32
C GLY A 256 -18.50 15.08 17.58
N SER A 257 -19.20 14.31 16.74
CA SER A 257 -19.21 12.84 16.82
C SER A 257 -17.84 12.22 16.54
N SER A 258 -16.91 12.96 15.93
CA SER A 258 -15.50 12.57 15.82
C SER A 258 -14.79 12.36 17.16
N GLU A 259 -15.33 12.93 18.26
CA GLU A 259 -14.82 12.71 19.63
C GLU A 259 -15.48 11.49 20.33
N SER A 260 -16.31 10.71 19.63
CA SER A 260 -17.05 9.58 20.22
C SER A 260 -16.15 8.38 20.55
N GLU A 261 -16.42 7.74 21.70
CA GLU A 261 -15.77 6.49 22.11
C GLU A 261 -16.25 5.26 21.29
N ASN A 262 -17.29 5.40 20.46
CA ASN A 262 -17.80 4.33 19.58
C ASN A 262 -18.25 4.87 18.21
N PRO A 263 -17.32 5.22 17.30
CA PRO A 263 -17.64 5.86 16.03
C PRO A 263 -18.45 4.95 15.07
N LEU A 264 -18.35 3.62 15.19
CA LEU A 264 -19.20 2.67 14.46
C LEU A 264 -20.67 2.69 14.88
N GLY A 265 -21.00 3.30 16.03
CA GLY A 265 -22.36 3.51 16.50
C GLY A 265 -22.85 4.96 16.33
N GLU A 266 -22.04 5.84 15.75
CA GLU A 266 -22.42 7.23 15.47
C GLU A 266 -23.04 7.35 14.09
N GLY A 267 -24.10 8.15 14.00
CA GLY A 267 -24.76 8.45 12.73
C GLY A 267 -25.39 7.23 12.04
N THR A 268 -25.61 7.37 10.74
CA THR A 268 -26.10 6.32 9.83
C THR A 268 -25.45 6.46 8.46
N VAL A 269 -25.22 5.34 7.79
CA VAL A 269 -24.64 5.27 6.44
C VAL A 269 -25.52 4.38 5.57
N GLU A 270 -25.82 4.84 4.36
CA GLU A 270 -26.51 4.07 3.32
C GLU A 270 -25.61 4.05 2.07
N PHE A 271 -25.04 2.89 1.77
CA PHE A 271 -24.22 2.71 0.57
C PHE A 271 -25.13 2.49 -0.65
N ASN A 272 -25.08 3.42 -1.62
CA ASN A 272 -25.69 3.24 -2.94
C ASN A 272 -24.81 2.36 -3.83
N ASN A 273 -23.48 2.49 -3.67
CA ASN A 273 -22.45 1.68 -4.29
C ASN A 273 -21.19 1.70 -3.40
N TYR A 274 -20.49 0.58 -3.28
CA TYR A 274 -19.09 0.55 -2.85
C TYR A 274 -18.43 -0.67 -3.48
N GLN A 275 -17.52 -0.43 -4.42
CA GLN A 275 -16.75 -1.44 -5.15
C GLN A 275 -15.27 -1.28 -4.88
N LEU A 276 -14.57 -2.41 -4.78
CA LEU A 276 -13.10 -2.55 -4.72
C LEU A 276 -12.71 -3.79 -5.52
N GLY A 277 -11.66 -3.72 -6.35
CA GLY A 277 -11.24 -4.83 -7.22
C GLY A 277 -12.35 -5.34 -8.15
N GLY A 278 -13.25 -4.44 -8.58
CA GLY A 278 -14.47 -4.80 -9.33
C GLY A 278 -15.57 -5.53 -8.53
N LYS A 279 -15.35 -5.84 -7.25
CA LYS A 279 -16.27 -6.57 -6.36
C LYS A 279 -17.03 -5.62 -5.43
N GLU A 280 -18.34 -5.80 -5.31
CA GLU A 280 -19.20 -5.04 -4.38
C GLU A 280 -18.91 -5.43 -2.92
N GLN A 281 -18.76 -4.42 -2.05
CA GLN A 281 -18.28 -4.59 -0.68
C GLN A 281 -19.42 -4.79 0.32
N GLY A 282 -19.34 -5.87 1.08
CA GLY A 282 -20.40 -6.30 2.01
C GLY A 282 -20.12 -5.96 3.47
N PHE A 283 -20.63 -4.83 3.95
CA PHE A 283 -20.45 -4.39 5.35
C PHE A 283 -21.48 -5.01 6.31
N GLY A 284 -21.05 -5.28 7.54
CA GLY A 284 -21.92 -5.72 8.63
C GLY A 284 -22.43 -4.58 9.52
N LEU A 285 -21.66 -3.51 9.66
CA LEU A 285 -22.00 -2.28 10.39
C LEU A 285 -21.25 -1.09 9.78
N ALA A 286 -21.87 0.09 9.77
CA ALA A 286 -21.20 1.33 9.37
C ALA A 286 -21.75 2.51 10.17
N GLY A 287 -20.85 3.44 10.50
CA GLY A 287 -21.14 4.71 11.17
C GLY A 287 -20.51 5.88 10.44
N ALA A 288 -21.04 7.08 10.71
CA ALA A 288 -20.54 8.33 10.17
C ALA A 288 -20.17 9.28 11.31
N ILE A 289 -19.00 9.88 11.23
CA ILE A 289 -18.52 10.88 12.19
C ILE A 289 -18.11 12.18 11.50
N ALA A 290 -18.28 13.30 12.19
CA ALA A 290 -17.87 14.61 11.69
C ALA A 290 -17.39 15.51 12.83
N GLY A 291 -16.41 16.36 12.54
CA GLY A 291 -15.89 17.32 13.50
C GLY A 291 -14.65 18.04 12.99
N PHE A 292 -13.84 18.53 13.92
CA PHE A 292 -12.53 19.07 13.59
C PHE A 292 -11.56 17.94 13.24
N GLU A 293 -10.70 18.17 12.26
CA GLU A 293 -9.61 17.26 11.93
C GLU A 293 -8.61 17.14 13.10
N GLU A 294 -8.06 15.95 13.35
CA GLU A 294 -6.96 15.75 14.30
C GLU A 294 -5.65 15.48 13.55
N ASP A 295 -4.61 16.24 13.90
CA ASP A 295 -3.29 16.23 13.28
C ASP A 295 -2.23 16.11 14.38
N ASP A 296 -1.45 15.02 14.36
CA ASP A 296 -0.53 14.61 15.44
C ASP A 296 -1.13 14.63 16.86
N GLY A 297 -2.41 14.33 17.05
CA GLY A 297 -3.08 14.50 18.35
C GLY A 297 -3.25 15.97 18.77
N ARG A 298 -3.40 16.88 17.81
CA ARG A 298 -3.97 18.22 17.98
C ARG A 298 -5.17 18.38 17.06
N THR A 299 -6.28 18.78 17.64
CA THR A 299 -7.44 19.30 16.90
C THR A 299 -7.06 20.53 16.05
N ASN A 300 -7.07 20.39 14.73
CA ASN A 300 -6.87 21.45 13.75
C ASN A 300 -8.16 22.24 13.56
N LYS A 301 -8.31 23.35 14.29
CA LYS A 301 -9.56 24.14 14.29
C LYS A 301 -9.88 24.88 12.98
N ASN A 302 -9.01 24.81 11.98
CA ASN A 302 -9.23 25.42 10.66
C ASN A 302 -9.73 24.41 9.62
N ARG A 303 -9.65 23.10 9.91
CA ARG A 303 -10.10 22.03 9.02
C ARG A 303 -11.17 21.19 9.71
N ALA A 304 -12.06 20.67 8.89
CA ALA A 304 -13.10 19.74 9.27
C ALA A 304 -12.80 18.37 8.65
N SER A 305 -13.14 17.31 9.37
CA SER A 305 -13.19 15.96 8.83
C SER A 305 -14.63 15.46 8.81
N VAL A 306 -14.96 14.71 7.75
CA VAL A 306 -16.11 13.82 7.70
C VAL A 306 -15.57 12.44 7.35
N SER A 307 -15.82 11.46 8.22
CA SER A 307 -15.33 10.09 8.06
C SER A 307 -16.47 9.09 8.14
N ILE A 308 -16.45 8.12 7.23
CA ILE A 308 -17.29 6.94 7.22
C ILE A 308 -16.42 5.79 7.69
N ILE A 309 -16.89 5.06 8.69
CA ILE A 309 -16.19 3.91 9.25
C ILE A 309 -17.11 2.71 9.12
N SER A 310 -16.66 1.65 8.46
CA SER A 310 -17.41 0.42 8.27
C SER A 310 -16.62 -0.80 8.73
N LEU A 311 -17.35 -1.84 9.16
CA LEU A 311 -16.82 -3.14 9.55
C LEU A 311 -17.28 -4.18 8.53
N GLY A 312 -16.34 -4.79 7.83
CA GLY A 312 -16.56 -5.91 6.91
C GLY A 312 -17.04 -7.16 7.64
N LYS A 313 -17.61 -8.12 6.89
CA LYS A 313 -18.08 -9.41 7.43
C LYS A 313 -16.92 -10.32 7.89
N ASP A 314 -15.74 -10.07 7.34
CA ASP A 314 -14.41 -10.63 7.65
C ASP A 314 -13.70 -9.92 8.81
N PHE A 315 -14.33 -8.93 9.44
CA PHE A 315 -13.78 -8.07 10.48
C PHE A 315 -12.70 -7.06 10.03
N ALA A 316 -12.47 -6.88 8.73
CA ALA A 316 -11.70 -5.73 8.24
C ALA A 316 -12.43 -4.41 8.58
N ILE A 317 -11.68 -3.36 8.90
CA ILE A 317 -12.22 -2.02 9.18
C ILE A 317 -11.85 -1.10 8.03
N ASP A 318 -12.88 -0.51 7.41
CA ASP A 318 -12.74 0.40 6.29
C ASP A 318 -13.05 1.84 6.74
N VAL A 319 -12.17 2.80 6.40
CA VAL A 319 -12.30 4.20 6.80
C VAL A 319 -12.15 5.12 5.59
N LEU A 320 -13.25 5.69 5.10
CA LEU A 320 -13.26 6.72 4.08
C LEU A 320 -13.30 8.09 4.76
N THR A 321 -12.37 9.00 4.48
CA THR A 321 -12.32 10.33 5.08
C THR A 321 -12.19 11.43 4.03
N VAL A 322 -12.94 12.52 4.20
CA VAL A 322 -12.69 13.80 3.53
C VAL A 322 -12.30 14.83 4.58
N SER A 323 -11.23 15.55 4.28
CA SER A 323 -10.74 16.71 5.03
C SER A 323 -10.88 17.97 4.19
N LEU A 324 -11.45 19.03 4.77
CA LEU A 324 -11.83 20.26 4.08
C LEU A 324 -11.67 21.51 4.99
N PRO A 325 -11.62 22.73 4.44
CA PRO A 325 -11.64 23.96 5.24
C PRO A 325 -12.94 24.09 6.03
N ILE A 326 -12.85 24.42 7.31
CA ILE A 326 -14.03 24.45 8.21
C ILE A 326 -15.15 25.38 7.73
N GLY A 327 -14.79 26.51 7.09
CA GLY A 327 -15.74 27.47 6.55
C GLY A 327 -16.53 26.99 5.33
N TRP A 328 -16.35 25.74 4.88
CA TRP A 328 -17.10 25.13 3.79
C TRP A 328 -18.10 24.06 4.28
N VAL A 329 -18.20 23.85 5.60
CA VAL A 329 -19.19 22.96 6.23
C VAL A 329 -20.52 23.72 6.42
N GLU A 330 -21.20 24.00 5.31
CA GLU A 330 -22.48 24.73 5.27
C GLU A 330 -23.53 23.99 4.42
N SER A 331 -24.80 23.97 4.86
CA SER A 331 -25.91 23.33 4.15
C SER A 331 -26.04 23.79 2.69
N GLY A 332 -26.15 22.85 1.75
CA GLY A 332 -26.24 23.09 0.31
C GLY A 332 -24.90 23.22 -0.39
N THR A 333 -23.78 23.09 0.32
CA THR A 333 -22.43 23.14 -0.28
C THR A 333 -22.10 21.83 -0.99
N ASN A 334 -21.58 21.92 -2.22
CA ASN A 334 -21.06 20.81 -3.00
C ASN A 334 -19.58 21.09 -3.30
N LEU A 335 -18.71 20.18 -2.90
CA LEU A 335 -17.26 20.31 -3.03
C LEU A 335 -16.70 19.12 -3.80
N ALA A 336 -16.01 19.40 -4.90
CA ALA A 336 -15.15 18.41 -5.54
C ALA A 336 -13.92 18.13 -4.67
N ILE A 337 -13.48 16.88 -4.64
CA ILE A 337 -12.20 16.51 -4.03
C ILE A 337 -11.12 16.82 -5.06
N ASP A 338 -10.26 17.79 -4.73
CA ASP A 338 -9.27 18.40 -5.65
C ASP A 338 -7.82 18.21 -5.18
N MET A 339 -7.63 17.45 -4.10
CA MET A 339 -6.38 17.21 -3.36
C MET A 339 -5.72 18.45 -2.72
N ASN A 340 -5.99 19.65 -3.23
CA ASN A 340 -5.37 20.91 -2.82
C ASN A 340 -6.03 21.52 -1.58
N ALA A 341 -7.36 21.69 -1.64
CA ALA A 341 -8.14 22.25 -0.55
C ALA A 341 -9.03 21.19 0.10
N VAL A 342 -9.58 20.28 -0.70
CA VAL A 342 -10.36 19.13 -0.23
C VAL A 342 -9.57 17.87 -0.53
N SER A 343 -9.17 17.16 0.52
CA SER A 343 -8.32 15.97 0.44
C SER A 343 -9.13 14.77 0.91
N GLY A 344 -9.16 13.69 0.12
CA GLY A 344 -9.91 12.47 0.45
C GLY A 344 -9.02 11.22 0.39
N TYR A 345 -9.20 10.31 1.34
CA TYR A 345 -8.47 9.05 1.41
C TYR A 345 -9.32 7.91 1.98
N ARG A 346 -8.91 6.68 1.65
CA ARG A 346 -9.35 5.42 2.27
C ARG A 346 -8.20 4.84 3.08
N LEU A 347 -8.50 4.32 4.26
CA LEU A 347 -7.62 3.44 5.03
C LEU A 347 -8.37 2.14 5.34
N SER A 348 -7.82 1.02 4.91
CA SER A 348 -8.25 -0.33 5.31
C SER A 348 -7.32 -0.86 6.40
N LEU A 349 -7.91 -1.33 7.50
CA LEU A 349 -7.22 -2.01 8.58
C LEU A 349 -7.67 -3.49 8.58
N PRO A 350 -6.76 -4.45 8.38
CA PRO A 350 -7.12 -5.83 8.13
C PRO A 350 -7.50 -6.60 9.39
N SER A 351 -8.22 -7.70 9.17
CA SER A 351 -8.28 -8.79 10.15
C SER A 351 -6.94 -9.55 10.21
N PRO A 352 -6.72 -10.44 11.19
CA PRO A 352 -5.54 -11.32 11.21
C PRO A 352 -5.38 -12.22 9.98
N ASP A 353 -6.46 -12.40 9.20
CA ASP A 353 -6.57 -13.30 8.06
C ASP A 353 -6.80 -12.52 6.73
N SER A 354 -6.50 -11.21 6.70
CA SER A 354 -6.70 -10.30 5.55
C SER A 354 -5.36 -9.67 5.11
N PRO A 355 -5.22 -9.18 3.85
CA PRO A 355 -3.99 -8.55 3.33
C PRO A 355 -3.54 -7.31 4.14
N PRO A 356 -2.28 -6.85 4.04
CA PRO A 356 -1.75 -5.75 4.85
C PRO A 356 -2.54 -4.43 4.73
N ASN A 357 -2.30 -3.48 5.67
CA ASN A 357 -2.94 -2.16 5.69
C ASN A 357 -2.90 -1.49 4.30
N GLN A 358 -4.07 -1.22 3.70
CA GLN A 358 -4.16 -0.54 2.42
C GLN A 358 -4.52 0.94 2.62
N PHE A 359 -3.75 1.83 2.01
CA PHE A 359 -4.05 3.26 1.93
C PHE A 359 -4.28 3.67 0.48
N ASN A 360 -5.41 4.32 0.20
CA ASN A 360 -5.80 4.71 -1.16
C ASN A 360 -6.26 6.16 -1.20
N LEU A 361 -6.03 6.85 -2.32
CA LEU A 361 -6.52 8.20 -2.54
C LEU A 361 -7.95 8.20 -3.07
N ILE A 362 -8.66 9.28 -2.76
CA ILE A 362 -9.91 9.66 -3.42
C ILE A 362 -9.58 10.88 -4.28
N ALA A 363 -9.27 10.67 -5.56
CA ALA A 363 -8.78 11.72 -6.48
C ALA A 363 -9.84 12.19 -7.52
N LYS A 364 -11.01 11.55 -7.54
CA LYS A 364 -12.21 12.01 -8.26
C LYS A 364 -13.40 11.81 -7.33
N GLY A 365 -14.34 12.75 -7.32
CA GLY A 365 -15.52 12.68 -6.45
C GLY A 365 -15.82 13.98 -5.72
N GLY A 366 -16.65 13.90 -4.70
CA GLY A 366 -17.08 15.06 -3.93
C GLY A 366 -17.86 14.74 -2.67
N ILE A 367 -18.08 15.77 -1.86
CA ILE A 367 -18.99 15.76 -0.72
C ILE A 367 -20.07 16.83 -0.90
N GLU A 368 -21.31 16.43 -0.70
CA GLU A 368 -22.53 17.23 -0.88
C GLU A 368 -23.27 17.33 0.44
N PHE A 369 -23.24 18.49 1.10
CA PHE A 369 -23.94 18.70 2.36
C PHE A 369 -25.42 19.05 2.11
N SER A 370 -26.33 18.20 2.58
CA SER A 370 -27.77 18.49 2.62
C SER A 370 -28.13 19.34 3.83
N GLU A 371 -27.64 18.96 5.00
CA GLU A 371 -27.64 19.78 6.23
C GLU A 371 -26.20 19.81 6.76
N ALA A 372 -25.66 20.98 7.11
CA ALA A 372 -24.37 21.09 7.77
C ALA A 372 -24.24 22.36 8.62
N SER A 373 -23.63 22.21 9.78
CA SER A 373 -23.25 23.29 10.70
C SER A 373 -22.11 22.82 11.61
N THR A 374 -21.19 23.72 11.94
CA THR A 374 -20.06 23.46 12.85
C THR A 374 -20.38 23.81 14.31
N GLU A 375 -21.66 23.95 14.67
CA GLU A 375 -22.09 24.08 16.06
C GLU A 375 -22.11 22.70 16.74
N SER A 376 -21.66 22.61 18.00
CA SER A 376 -21.57 21.35 18.74
C SER A 376 -22.92 20.62 18.81
N GLY A 377 -22.96 19.37 18.32
CA GLY A 377 -24.16 18.55 18.27
C GLY A 377 -25.15 18.92 17.16
N ALA A 378 -24.82 19.87 16.27
CA ALA A 378 -25.64 20.17 15.10
C ALA A 378 -25.62 19.01 14.11
N LYS A 379 -26.74 18.78 13.42
CA LYS A 379 -26.85 17.74 12.41
C LYS A 379 -25.95 18.04 11.20
N ILE A 380 -25.31 17.00 10.70
CA ILE A 380 -24.64 16.99 9.40
C ILE A 380 -25.14 15.78 8.61
N SER A 381 -25.63 16.00 7.40
CA SER A 381 -26.02 14.94 6.48
C SER A 381 -25.71 15.29 5.05
N GLY A 382 -25.49 14.30 4.20
CA GLY A 382 -25.05 14.52 2.85
C GLY A 382 -24.84 13.27 2.03
N ARG A 383 -24.27 13.47 0.85
CA ARG A 383 -23.76 12.41 -0.03
C ARG A 383 -22.24 12.55 -0.12
N PHE A 384 -21.55 11.43 -0.09
CA PHE A 384 -20.11 11.35 -0.29
C PHE A 384 -19.86 10.29 -1.36
N TYR A 385 -19.15 10.66 -2.42
CA TYR A 385 -18.94 9.79 -3.57
C TYR A 385 -17.55 10.02 -4.14
N GLY A 386 -17.00 9.01 -4.80
CA GLY A 386 -15.72 9.14 -5.47
C GLY A 386 -15.16 7.85 -6.03
N THR A 387 -14.03 8.00 -6.69
CA THR A 387 -13.20 6.92 -7.23
C THR A 387 -11.99 6.73 -6.33
N LEU A 388 -11.66 5.48 -6.06
CA LEU A 388 -10.51 5.05 -5.25
C LEU A 388 -9.32 4.70 -6.13
N PHE A 389 -8.15 5.13 -5.68
CA PHE A 389 -6.90 5.09 -6.43
C PHE A 389 -5.78 4.52 -5.57
N SER A 390 -5.13 3.45 -6.01
CA SER A 390 -4.04 2.85 -5.22
C SER A 390 -2.76 3.69 -5.26
N PHE A 391 -2.07 3.74 -4.13
CA PHE A 391 -0.74 4.35 -4.00
C PHE A 391 0.32 3.25 -3.98
N GLY A 392 1.30 3.36 -4.88
CA GLY A 392 2.28 2.30 -5.10
C GLY A 392 1.73 1.17 -5.97
N GLY A 393 2.60 0.60 -6.80
CA GLY A 393 2.31 -0.64 -7.54
C GLY A 393 2.44 -1.86 -6.64
N GLY A 394 1.83 -1.82 -5.45
CA GLY A 394 1.67 -2.99 -4.60
C GLY A 394 0.65 -3.93 -5.21
N GLU A 395 1.00 -5.21 -5.26
CA GLU A 395 0.22 -6.27 -5.90
C GLU A 395 -1.14 -6.44 -5.22
N ASP A 396 -2.21 -6.00 -5.90
CA ASP A 396 -3.58 -6.55 -5.70
C ASP A 396 -4.51 -6.29 -6.91
N THR A 397 -3.97 -5.82 -8.03
CA THR A 397 -4.65 -5.85 -9.34
C THR A 397 -3.63 -6.17 -10.42
N VAL A 398 -3.46 -7.46 -10.72
CA VAL A 398 -2.89 -7.90 -12.01
C VAL A 398 -3.94 -7.61 -13.09
N ALA A 399 -3.99 -6.34 -13.49
CA ALA A 399 -4.20 -6.01 -14.89
C ALA A 399 -2.80 -5.98 -15.51
N ASP A 400 -2.26 -7.16 -15.82
CA ASP A 400 -1.04 -7.26 -16.62
C ASP A 400 -1.34 -6.66 -18.00
N ASP A 401 -0.65 -5.58 -18.37
CA ASP A 401 -0.71 -5.07 -19.74
C ASP A 401 -0.10 -6.08 -20.75
N ASP A 402 0.69 -7.06 -20.27
CA ASP A 402 1.12 -8.23 -21.06
C ASP A 402 -0.01 -9.28 -21.21
N ALA A 403 -1.00 -9.30 -20.31
CA ALA A 403 -2.18 -10.15 -20.42
C ALA A 403 -3.21 -9.61 -21.43
N GLU A 404 -3.14 -8.35 -21.91
CA GLU A 404 -3.93 -7.95 -23.09
C GLU A 404 -3.47 -8.70 -24.36
N ALA A 405 -2.19 -9.08 -24.46
CA ALA A 405 -1.69 -9.91 -25.55
C ALA A 405 -2.11 -11.39 -25.39
N GLY A 406 -2.03 -11.93 -24.16
CA GLY A 406 -2.47 -13.29 -23.83
C GLY A 406 -3.98 -13.50 -23.94
N ALA A 407 -4.79 -12.57 -23.42
CA ALA A 407 -6.25 -12.64 -23.45
C ALA A 407 -6.82 -12.56 -24.88
N ALA A 408 -6.11 -11.93 -25.82
CA ALA A 408 -6.48 -11.93 -27.24
C ALA A 408 -6.37 -13.33 -27.90
N ILE A 409 -5.60 -14.25 -27.31
CA ILE A 409 -5.49 -15.65 -27.76
C ILE A 409 -6.64 -16.49 -27.22
N GLY A 410 -7.20 -16.14 -26.05
CA GLY A 410 -8.33 -16.84 -25.44
C GLY A 410 -7.99 -18.20 -24.83
N LEU A 411 -6.71 -18.55 -24.65
CA LEU A 411 -6.31 -19.78 -23.95
C LEU A 411 -6.31 -19.55 -22.43
N VAL A 412 -7.09 -20.34 -21.69
CA VAL A 412 -7.31 -20.18 -20.24
C VAL A 412 -6.94 -21.47 -19.51
N ILE A 413 -6.15 -21.39 -18.44
CA ILE A 413 -6.03 -22.52 -17.48
C ILE A 413 -7.31 -22.52 -16.63
N ASN A 414 -8.04 -23.64 -16.58
CA ASN A 414 -9.35 -23.74 -15.92
C ASN A 414 -9.31 -24.52 -14.60
N GLU A 415 -8.49 -25.56 -14.52
CA GLU A 415 -8.43 -26.48 -13.39
C GLU A 415 -7.04 -27.15 -13.31
N VAL A 416 -6.53 -27.40 -12.09
CA VAL A 416 -5.26 -28.09 -11.84
C VAL A 416 -5.43 -29.14 -10.74
N ALA A 417 -4.96 -30.37 -10.98
CA ALA A 417 -4.87 -31.45 -10.00
C ALA A 417 -3.41 -31.95 -9.94
N ALA A 418 -2.64 -31.41 -9.00
CA ALA A 418 -1.20 -31.65 -8.86
C ALA A 418 -0.81 -32.87 -7.99
N GLN A 419 -1.80 -33.66 -7.55
CA GLN A 419 -1.63 -34.93 -6.82
C GLN A 419 -2.71 -35.95 -7.23
N GLY A 420 -2.88 -36.16 -8.53
CA GLY A 420 -3.94 -37.01 -9.08
C GLY A 420 -3.61 -38.52 -9.04
N ASP A 421 -4.58 -39.37 -8.71
CA ASP A 421 -4.52 -40.82 -8.96
C ASP A 421 -5.22 -41.11 -10.30
N PRO A 422 -4.53 -41.58 -11.36
CA PRO A 422 -3.16 -42.11 -11.38
C PRO A 422 -2.06 -41.13 -11.82
N LEU A 423 -2.41 -39.93 -12.30
CA LEU A 423 -1.49 -38.91 -12.82
C LEU A 423 -1.94 -37.51 -12.42
N ASP A 424 -0.96 -36.61 -12.34
CA ASP A 424 -1.17 -35.17 -12.23
C ASP A 424 -1.67 -34.61 -13.58
N TRP A 425 -2.51 -33.58 -13.56
CA TRP A 425 -3.05 -32.97 -14.77
C TRP A 425 -3.46 -31.52 -14.55
N PHE A 426 -3.57 -30.79 -15.65
CA PHE A 426 -4.24 -29.48 -15.70
C PHE A 426 -5.18 -29.43 -16.90
N GLU A 427 -6.15 -28.53 -16.86
CA GLU A 427 -7.12 -28.31 -17.93
C GLU A 427 -6.96 -26.93 -18.56
N LEU A 428 -7.01 -26.92 -19.89
CA LEU A 428 -7.07 -25.71 -20.70
C LEU A 428 -8.44 -25.55 -21.33
N TYR A 429 -8.95 -24.33 -21.37
CA TYR A 429 -10.16 -23.94 -22.07
C TYR A 429 -9.84 -22.95 -23.20
N ASN A 430 -10.49 -23.11 -24.35
CA ASN A 430 -10.40 -22.17 -25.46
C ASN A 430 -11.62 -21.22 -25.46
N ALA A 431 -11.43 -20.00 -24.96
CA ALA A 431 -12.41 -18.93 -24.93
C ALA A 431 -12.48 -18.08 -26.23
N SER A 432 -11.67 -18.41 -27.26
CA SER A 432 -11.71 -17.74 -28.56
C SER A 432 -12.79 -18.31 -29.49
N ASP A 433 -12.98 -17.70 -30.67
CA ASP A 433 -13.87 -18.20 -31.73
C ASP A 433 -13.16 -19.01 -32.84
N GLU A 434 -11.85 -19.26 -32.71
CA GLU A 434 -11.04 -20.12 -33.59
C GLU A 434 -10.44 -21.31 -32.81
N SER A 435 -9.90 -22.31 -33.52
CA SER A 435 -9.23 -23.46 -32.88
C SER A 435 -7.77 -23.13 -32.54
N ILE A 436 -7.34 -23.40 -31.30
CA ILE A 436 -5.98 -23.13 -30.81
C ILE A 436 -5.13 -24.39 -30.97
N ASN A 437 -4.00 -24.28 -31.67
CA ASN A 437 -2.99 -25.34 -31.80
C ASN A 437 -1.91 -25.18 -30.72
N LEU A 438 -1.84 -26.10 -29.77
CA LEU A 438 -0.92 -25.96 -28.63
C LEU A 438 0.56 -26.09 -29.00
N ALA A 439 0.90 -26.62 -30.18
CA ALA A 439 2.27 -26.64 -30.69
C ALA A 439 2.87 -25.23 -30.94
N ASP A 440 2.04 -24.19 -30.94
CA ASP A 440 2.46 -22.78 -30.98
C ASP A 440 2.79 -22.21 -29.58
N PHE A 441 2.80 -23.06 -28.54
CA PHE A 441 2.97 -22.71 -27.12
C PHE A 441 4.01 -23.59 -26.40
N VAL A 442 4.47 -23.11 -25.24
CA VAL A 442 5.36 -23.79 -24.30
C VAL A 442 4.85 -23.56 -22.87
N MET A 443 5.17 -24.47 -21.95
CA MET A 443 4.77 -24.41 -20.54
C MET A 443 5.94 -24.64 -19.59
N ALA A 444 5.88 -24.11 -18.37
CA ALA A 444 6.91 -24.31 -17.34
C ALA A 444 6.29 -24.31 -15.94
N ASP A 445 6.96 -25.01 -15.03
CA ASP A 445 6.70 -25.11 -13.59
C ASP A 445 7.44 -24.03 -12.78
N ASP A 446 8.01 -23.05 -13.49
CA ASP A 446 8.77 -21.91 -12.99
C ASP A 446 8.53 -20.74 -13.96
N LEU A 447 7.93 -19.65 -13.48
CA LEU A 447 7.62 -18.46 -14.26
C LEU A 447 8.89 -17.67 -14.63
N THR A 448 10.01 -17.93 -13.96
CA THR A 448 11.26 -17.15 -14.04
C THR A 448 12.37 -17.82 -14.84
N ASP A 449 12.35 -19.15 -14.97
CA ASP A 449 13.40 -19.95 -15.64
C ASP A 449 13.01 -20.35 -17.07
N GLU A 450 13.42 -19.54 -18.06
CA GLU A 450 13.13 -19.82 -19.47
C GLU A 450 13.72 -21.15 -19.98
N ASP A 451 14.79 -21.66 -19.35
CA ASP A 451 15.43 -22.93 -19.76
C ASP A 451 14.58 -24.16 -19.38
N LYS A 452 13.55 -24.02 -18.54
CA LYS A 452 12.58 -25.08 -18.20
C LYS A 452 11.37 -25.17 -19.13
N ARG A 453 11.17 -24.18 -20.02
CA ARG A 453 10.00 -24.14 -20.91
C ARG A 453 9.95 -25.36 -21.84
N THR A 454 8.94 -26.20 -21.61
CA THR A 454 8.69 -27.46 -22.31
C THR A 454 7.60 -27.24 -23.38
N PRO A 455 7.83 -27.60 -24.66
CA PRO A 455 6.83 -27.44 -25.72
C PRO A 455 5.72 -28.49 -25.64
N PHE A 456 4.50 -28.12 -26.04
CA PHE A 456 3.42 -29.08 -26.21
C PHE A 456 3.67 -30.02 -27.41
N PRO A 457 3.25 -31.30 -27.35
CA PRO A 457 3.33 -32.23 -28.48
C PRO A 457 2.56 -31.79 -29.73
N ASP A 458 3.14 -32.09 -30.90
CA ASP A 458 2.53 -31.88 -32.21
C ASP A 458 1.11 -32.50 -32.28
N GLY A 459 0.13 -31.68 -32.67
CA GLY A 459 -1.24 -32.13 -32.95
C GLY A 459 -2.22 -32.05 -31.78
N MET A 460 -1.83 -31.49 -30.63
CA MET A 460 -2.78 -31.05 -29.60
C MET A 460 -3.49 -29.77 -30.06
N VAL A 461 -4.80 -29.84 -30.28
CA VAL A 461 -5.64 -28.73 -30.72
C VAL A 461 -6.88 -28.64 -29.82
N ILE A 462 -7.22 -27.44 -29.36
CA ILE A 462 -8.46 -27.15 -28.63
C ILE A 462 -9.40 -26.39 -29.59
N GLU A 463 -10.56 -26.96 -29.90
CA GLU A 463 -11.58 -26.29 -30.70
C GLU A 463 -12.23 -25.15 -29.90
N ALA A 464 -12.83 -24.17 -30.60
CA ALA A 464 -13.44 -22.99 -29.97
C ALA A 464 -14.55 -23.39 -28.98
N GLY A 465 -14.41 -22.97 -27.72
CA GLY A 465 -15.36 -23.26 -26.64
C GLY A 465 -15.24 -24.64 -25.99
N GLU A 466 -14.20 -25.42 -26.29
CA GLU A 466 -13.97 -26.76 -25.72
C GLU A 466 -12.87 -26.75 -24.64
N PHE A 467 -12.85 -27.80 -23.82
CA PHE A 467 -11.83 -28.07 -22.79
C PHE A 467 -10.83 -29.13 -23.28
N LEU A 468 -9.58 -29.05 -22.82
CA LEU A 468 -8.56 -30.08 -22.99
C LEU A 468 -7.86 -30.36 -21.66
N GLN A 469 -8.08 -31.57 -21.13
CA GLN A 469 -7.29 -32.13 -20.05
C GLN A 469 -5.89 -32.53 -20.57
N VAL A 470 -4.84 -32.00 -19.94
CA VAL A 470 -3.45 -32.34 -20.21
C VAL A 470 -2.96 -33.29 -19.11
N GLU A 471 -2.97 -34.59 -19.38
CA GLU A 471 -2.46 -35.62 -18.47
C GLU A 471 -0.91 -35.66 -18.51
N LEU A 472 -0.28 -35.57 -17.33
CA LEU A 472 1.17 -35.50 -17.19
C LEU A 472 1.77 -36.89 -16.93
N ASP A 473 1.72 -37.74 -17.95
CA ASP A 473 2.49 -39.00 -17.93
C ASP A 473 4.00 -38.71 -17.97
N LYS A 474 4.74 -39.36 -17.06
CA LYS A 474 6.19 -39.19 -16.86
C LYS A 474 7.02 -39.74 -18.03
N ASP A 475 6.42 -40.59 -18.87
CA ASP A 475 7.00 -41.02 -20.15
C ASP A 475 6.64 -40.07 -21.32
N GLY A 476 5.63 -39.20 -21.17
CA GLY A 476 5.17 -38.24 -22.19
C GLY A 476 5.78 -36.85 -22.09
N TRP A 477 6.06 -36.38 -20.87
CA TRP A 477 6.53 -35.02 -20.57
C TRP A 477 7.91 -35.05 -19.87
N PRO A 478 9.00 -35.36 -20.58
CA PRO A 478 10.30 -35.62 -19.98
C PRO A 478 10.95 -34.34 -19.42
N GLY A 479 10.82 -34.14 -18.11
CA GLY A 479 11.42 -33.02 -17.37
C GLY A 479 10.42 -32.04 -16.77
N PHE A 480 9.12 -32.24 -17.00
CA PHE A 480 8.04 -31.42 -16.45
C PHE A 480 7.13 -32.28 -15.55
N ALA A 481 6.80 -31.80 -14.36
CA ALA A 481 5.85 -32.43 -13.44
C ALA A 481 5.29 -31.36 -12.49
N LEU A 482 4.09 -31.58 -11.94
CA LEU A 482 3.53 -30.66 -10.94
C LEU A 482 3.80 -31.12 -9.51
N GLY A 483 4.16 -30.18 -8.66
CA GLY A 483 4.42 -30.36 -7.24
C GLY A 483 3.27 -29.96 -6.33
N ARG A 484 3.54 -30.04 -5.03
CA ARG A 484 2.55 -29.78 -3.98
C ARG A 484 2.32 -28.30 -3.70
N ASP A 485 3.26 -27.48 -4.12
CA ASP A 485 3.38 -26.05 -3.92
C ASP A 485 4.25 -25.56 -5.08
N GLU A 486 3.62 -25.09 -6.15
CA GLU A 486 4.27 -24.81 -7.44
C GLU A 486 3.41 -23.86 -8.29
N GLU A 487 3.91 -23.49 -9.47
CA GLU A 487 3.26 -22.63 -10.44
C GLU A 487 3.16 -23.32 -11.81
N LEU A 488 2.29 -22.82 -12.68
CA LEU A 488 2.16 -23.25 -14.07
C LEU A 488 2.01 -22.00 -14.95
N GLY A 489 3.00 -21.74 -15.78
CA GLY A 489 2.96 -20.73 -16.83
C GLY A 489 2.81 -21.34 -18.22
N ILE A 490 2.13 -20.63 -19.11
CA ILE A 490 2.00 -20.95 -20.54
C ILE A 490 2.36 -19.71 -21.34
N TRP A 491 3.33 -19.84 -22.24
CA TRP A 491 3.76 -18.81 -23.19
C TRP A 491 3.54 -19.30 -24.62
N THR A 492 3.44 -18.37 -25.56
CA THR A 492 3.68 -18.67 -26.98
C THR A 492 5.16 -19.02 -27.21
N VAL A 493 5.47 -19.69 -28.33
CA VAL A 493 6.85 -20.02 -28.72
C VAL A 493 7.77 -18.80 -28.96
N ASP A 494 7.24 -17.58 -29.03
CA ASP A 494 8.04 -16.35 -29.13
C ASP A 494 8.36 -15.67 -27.79
N GLY A 495 7.81 -16.20 -26.68
CA GLY A 495 8.06 -15.73 -25.32
C GLY A 495 6.94 -14.89 -24.71
N THR A 496 5.86 -14.60 -25.43
CA THR A 496 4.70 -13.87 -24.88
C THR A 496 3.92 -14.75 -23.90
N LEU A 497 3.73 -14.32 -22.65
CA LEU A 497 2.93 -15.02 -21.63
C LEU A 497 1.43 -14.99 -22.01
N VAL A 498 0.74 -16.10 -21.76
CA VAL A 498 -0.66 -16.32 -22.21
C VAL A 498 -1.59 -16.63 -21.05
N ALA A 499 -1.16 -17.51 -20.15
CA ALA A 499 -1.88 -17.84 -18.93
C ALA A 499 -0.90 -18.27 -17.83
N GLN A 500 -1.21 -17.96 -16.58
CA GLN A 500 -0.48 -18.47 -15.42
C GLN A 500 -1.41 -18.77 -14.24
N ILE A 501 -0.91 -19.56 -13.30
CA ILE A 501 -1.55 -19.93 -12.04
C ILE A 501 -0.47 -20.37 -11.05
N ASP A 502 -0.64 -20.06 -9.77
CA ASP A 502 0.10 -20.62 -8.64
C ASP A 502 -0.84 -21.36 -7.67
N TRP A 503 -0.30 -22.28 -6.87
CA TRP A 503 -1.01 -22.88 -5.75
C TRP A 503 -0.11 -23.18 -4.56
N GLU A 504 -0.66 -22.92 -3.37
CA GLU A 504 -0.06 -23.33 -2.10
C GLU A 504 -0.38 -24.80 -1.75
N LYS A 505 0.44 -25.35 -0.86
CA LYS A 505 0.23 -26.68 -0.31
C LYS A 505 -1.13 -26.83 0.38
N GLY A 506 -1.94 -27.74 -0.15
CA GLY A 506 -3.29 -28.04 0.31
C GLY A 506 -4.38 -27.51 -0.62
N GLN A 507 -4.03 -26.71 -1.63
CA GLN A 507 -4.99 -26.15 -2.59
C GLN A 507 -5.32 -27.12 -3.75
N ALA A 508 -4.38 -27.99 -4.12
CA ALA A 508 -4.49 -29.05 -5.13
C ALA A 508 -4.03 -30.43 -4.59
N ASP A 509 -4.55 -30.83 -3.41
CA ASP A 509 -4.19 -32.07 -2.71
C ASP A 509 -4.93 -33.32 -3.28
N GLU A 510 -4.48 -34.53 -2.89
CA GLU A 510 -5.03 -35.82 -3.37
C GLU A 510 -6.56 -35.91 -3.26
N GLY A 511 -7.24 -36.02 -4.41
CA GLY A 511 -8.70 -36.09 -4.50
C GLY A 511 -9.43 -34.74 -4.59
N THR A 512 -8.68 -33.63 -4.60
CA THR A 512 -9.17 -32.27 -4.83
C THR A 512 -8.47 -31.66 -6.05
N SER A 513 -8.96 -30.50 -6.50
CA SER A 513 -8.32 -29.70 -7.55
C SER A 513 -8.44 -28.22 -7.24
N TRP A 514 -7.54 -27.44 -7.81
CA TRP A 514 -7.56 -25.97 -7.79
C TRP A 514 -8.24 -25.52 -9.08
N ALA A 515 -9.50 -25.07 -8.97
CA ALA A 515 -10.40 -24.85 -10.12
C ALA A 515 -10.97 -23.43 -10.14
N ARG A 516 -11.19 -22.85 -11.34
CA ARG A 516 -11.83 -21.53 -11.49
C ARG A 516 -13.29 -21.59 -11.09
N MET A 517 -13.69 -20.73 -10.16
CA MET A 517 -15.04 -20.71 -9.61
C MET A 517 -15.62 -19.28 -9.53
N PRO A 518 -16.57 -18.89 -10.40
CA PRO A 518 -17.23 -19.70 -11.44
C PRO A 518 -16.30 -20.22 -12.54
N ASP A 519 -16.73 -21.29 -13.20
CA ASP A 519 -16.05 -21.91 -14.35
C ASP A 519 -15.54 -20.87 -15.37
N ILE A 520 -14.33 -21.10 -15.91
CA ILE A 520 -13.59 -20.28 -16.89
C ILE A 520 -13.20 -18.86 -16.41
N THR A 521 -14.00 -18.23 -15.55
CA THR A 521 -14.04 -16.77 -15.37
C THR A 521 -13.76 -16.31 -13.94
N GLY A 522 -13.87 -17.19 -12.97
CA GLY A 522 -13.65 -16.90 -11.56
C GLY A 522 -12.20 -17.05 -11.11
N ASP A 523 -11.98 -16.63 -9.87
CA ASP A 523 -10.77 -16.91 -9.10
C ASP A 523 -10.64 -18.42 -8.85
N PHE A 524 -9.42 -18.91 -8.67
CA PHE A 524 -9.18 -20.31 -8.32
C PHE A 524 -9.58 -20.62 -6.88
N GLN A 525 -10.18 -21.79 -6.67
CA GLN A 525 -10.65 -22.30 -5.39
C GLN A 525 -10.45 -23.82 -5.32
N THR A 526 -10.23 -24.38 -4.13
CA THR A 526 -10.14 -25.83 -3.94
C THR A 526 -11.54 -26.43 -4.04
N VAL A 527 -11.72 -27.38 -4.97
CA VAL A 527 -12.97 -28.12 -5.13
C VAL A 527 -12.80 -29.59 -4.74
N ASP A 528 -13.77 -30.11 -3.96
CA ASP A 528 -13.81 -31.49 -3.45
C ASP A 528 -14.15 -32.53 -4.54
N THR A 529 -14.34 -32.11 -5.78
CA THR A 529 -14.75 -32.98 -6.90
C THR A 529 -14.19 -32.40 -8.20
N PRO A 530 -13.01 -32.88 -8.65
CA PRO A 530 -12.41 -32.41 -9.89
C PRO A 530 -13.26 -32.72 -11.13
N THR A 531 -13.16 -31.86 -12.15
CA THR A 531 -14.03 -31.85 -13.34
C THR A 531 -13.28 -32.03 -14.67
N PRO A 532 -12.34 -33.00 -14.82
CA PRO A 532 -11.53 -33.14 -16.02
C PRO A 532 -12.34 -33.31 -17.31
N GLY A 533 -12.16 -32.38 -18.25
CA GLY A 533 -12.86 -32.32 -19.53
C GLY A 533 -14.29 -31.77 -19.44
N ALA A 534 -14.63 -31.04 -18.38
CA ALA A 534 -15.99 -30.56 -18.12
C ALA A 534 -16.01 -29.22 -17.33
N PRO A 535 -17.08 -28.41 -17.45
CA PRO A 535 -17.25 -27.19 -16.66
C PRO A 535 -17.17 -27.43 -15.14
N ASN A 536 -16.45 -26.56 -14.44
CA ASN A 536 -16.34 -26.58 -12.97
C ASN A 536 -17.73 -26.36 -12.32
N GLU A 537 -18.23 -27.35 -11.57
CA GLU A 537 -19.56 -27.27 -10.94
C GLU A 537 -19.52 -26.68 -9.53
N ILE A 538 -20.35 -25.65 -9.26
CA ILE A 538 -20.62 -25.19 -7.90
C ILE A 538 -21.38 -26.30 -7.16
N PRO A 539 -20.93 -26.79 -5.98
CA PRO A 539 -21.64 -27.81 -5.22
C PRO A 539 -23.07 -27.36 -4.88
N THR A 540 -24.06 -27.92 -5.60
CA THR A 540 -25.49 -27.58 -5.42
C THR A 540 -26.12 -28.27 -4.19
N ALA A 541 -25.41 -28.24 -3.07
CA ALA A 541 -25.95 -28.54 -1.76
C ALA A 541 -26.48 -27.24 -1.10
N ILE A 542 -27.78 -26.99 -1.24
CA ILE A 542 -28.44 -25.92 -0.49
C ILE A 542 -28.38 -26.28 1.01
N VAL A 543 -27.44 -25.66 1.73
CA VAL A 543 -27.44 -25.59 3.18
C VAL A 543 -27.75 -24.16 3.55
N GLU A 544 -28.87 -23.95 4.26
CA GLU A 544 -29.18 -22.63 4.85
C GLU A 544 -27.97 -22.13 5.64
N GLN A 545 -27.62 -20.85 5.48
CA GLN A 545 -26.55 -20.21 6.24
C GLN A 545 -26.96 -20.05 7.72
N THR A 546 -27.00 -21.18 8.42
CA THR A 546 -26.99 -21.25 9.86
C THR A 546 -25.56 -21.00 10.32
N ALA A 547 -25.39 -20.07 11.27
CA ALA A 547 -24.08 -19.69 11.76
C ALA A 547 -23.31 -20.94 12.21
N ARG A 548 -22.09 -21.13 11.66
CA ARG A 548 -21.19 -22.20 12.13
C ARG A 548 -20.98 -21.99 13.63
N VAL A 549 -21.37 -22.98 14.42
CA VAL A 549 -21.11 -22.98 15.85
C VAL A 549 -19.60 -23.20 16.03
N PRO A 550 -18.88 -22.39 16.83
CA PRO A 550 -17.45 -22.57 17.04
C PRO A 550 -17.13 -23.98 17.56
N GLU A 551 -16.26 -24.70 16.86
CA GLU A 551 -15.85 -26.07 17.25
C GLU A 551 -14.84 -26.07 18.41
N ALA A 552 -14.18 -24.93 18.66
CA ALA A 552 -13.24 -24.71 19.75
C ALA A 552 -13.50 -23.36 20.43
N PHE A 553 -13.06 -23.23 21.69
CA PHE A 553 -13.08 -21.95 22.40
C PHE A 553 -11.90 -21.08 21.97
N GLN A 554 -12.15 -19.88 21.44
CA GLN A 554 -11.11 -18.89 21.19
C GLN A 554 -11.32 -17.61 22.02
N LEU A 555 -10.20 -16.94 22.34
CA LEU A 555 -10.16 -15.61 22.93
C LEU A 555 -9.39 -14.71 21.98
N HIS A 556 -10.05 -13.70 21.44
CA HIS A 556 -9.45 -12.79 20.48
C HIS A 556 -8.74 -11.63 21.18
N GLY A 557 -7.89 -10.91 20.42
CA GLY A 557 -7.24 -9.69 20.90
C GLY A 557 -8.27 -8.62 21.27
N ASN A 558 -7.93 -7.75 22.21
CA ASN A 558 -8.76 -6.59 22.52
C ASN A 558 -8.45 -5.43 21.55
N TRP A 559 -9.47 -4.69 21.10
CA TRP A 559 -9.29 -3.52 20.23
C TRP A 559 -10.06 -2.29 20.74
N PRO A 560 -9.45 -1.09 20.71
CA PRO A 560 -8.04 -0.83 20.41
C PRO A 560 -7.09 -1.37 21.51
N ASN A 561 -5.81 -1.52 21.20
CA ASN A 561 -4.74 -1.88 22.16
C ASN A 561 -3.39 -1.29 21.70
N PRO A 562 -2.81 -0.29 22.40
CA PRO A 562 -3.30 0.34 23.63
C PRO A 562 -4.65 1.05 23.46
N PHE A 563 -5.34 1.31 24.57
CA PHE A 563 -6.60 2.06 24.56
C PHE A 563 -6.64 3.16 25.63
N ASN A 564 -7.44 4.19 25.36
CA ASN A 564 -7.58 5.39 26.20
C ASN A 564 -8.86 5.37 27.07
N ALA A 565 -10.00 5.01 26.48
CA ALA A 565 -11.32 5.11 27.11
C ALA A 565 -12.01 3.74 27.27
N SER A 566 -12.17 3.00 26.18
CA SER A 566 -12.74 1.65 26.20
C SER A 566 -12.03 0.70 25.22
N THR A 567 -12.20 -0.60 25.42
CA THR A 567 -11.71 -1.66 24.51
C THR A 567 -12.73 -2.80 24.46
N VAL A 568 -12.89 -3.40 23.29
CA VAL A 568 -13.79 -4.53 23.01
C VAL A 568 -13.00 -5.84 23.04
N ILE A 569 -13.56 -6.87 23.66
CA ILE A 569 -12.99 -8.22 23.76
C ILE A 569 -14.00 -9.22 23.18
N ALA A 570 -13.60 -10.00 22.17
CA ALA A 570 -14.43 -11.02 21.53
C ALA A 570 -13.99 -12.45 21.92
N PHE A 571 -14.94 -13.38 22.02
CA PHE A 571 -14.72 -14.77 22.47
C PHE A 571 -15.91 -15.72 22.26
N ASP A 572 -15.67 -17.03 22.35
CA ASP A 572 -16.68 -18.12 22.25
C ASP A 572 -16.97 -18.79 23.62
N VAL A 573 -18.13 -19.47 23.81
CA VAL A 573 -18.59 -19.90 25.16
C VAL A 573 -19.39 -21.23 25.27
N VAL A 574 -19.11 -22.02 26.33
CA VAL A 574 -19.93 -23.08 26.99
C VAL A 574 -19.61 -23.12 28.53
N TYR A 575 -20.39 -23.83 29.38
CA TYR A 575 -20.64 -23.58 30.85
C TYR A 575 -19.62 -23.96 31.96
N ASP A 576 -20.00 -23.65 33.23
CA ASP A 576 -19.19 -23.45 34.46
C ASP A 576 -19.17 -24.65 35.46
N VAL A 577 -18.64 -24.67 36.69
CA VAL A 577 -18.39 -23.74 37.85
C VAL A 577 -16.99 -24.00 38.46
N LEU A 578 -16.30 -23.17 39.28
CA LEU A 578 -16.52 -21.85 39.93
C LEU A 578 -15.16 -21.24 40.38
N GLY A 579 -14.94 -19.92 40.31
CA GLY A 579 -13.69 -19.26 40.77
C GLY A 579 -13.80 -17.73 40.89
N ARG A 580 -13.06 -17.07 41.80
CA ARG A 580 -13.29 -15.66 42.23
C ARG A 580 -12.40 -14.62 41.52
N ARG A 581 -12.90 -13.37 41.39
CA ARG A 581 -12.50 -12.34 40.39
C ARG A 581 -12.15 -10.95 40.98
N VAL A 582 -11.65 -10.03 40.13
CA VAL A 582 -11.32 -8.59 40.41
C VAL A 582 -12.30 -7.60 39.76
N ARG A 583 -12.75 -7.88 38.53
CA ARG A 583 -13.96 -7.31 37.93
C ARG A 583 -14.64 -8.35 37.05
N THR A 584 -15.96 -8.36 37.03
CA THR A 584 -16.74 -9.26 36.17
C THR A 584 -17.30 -8.50 34.97
N LEU A 585 -16.67 -8.68 33.79
CA LEU A 585 -17.17 -8.10 32.52
C LEU A 585 -18.41 -8.84 31.98
N TYR A 586 -18.53 -10.13 32.33
CA TYR A 586 -19.72 -10.95 32.09
C TYR A 586 -19.78 -12.08 33.13
N GLY A 587 -20.95 -12.40 33.68
CA GLY A 587 -21.07 -13.44 34.70
C GLY A 587 -22.41 -13.57 35.40
N GLY A 588 -23.52 -13.25 34.70
CA GLY A 588 -24.88 -13.41 35.23
C GLY A 588 -25.62 -14.63 34.70
N GLU A 589 -25.31 -15.09 33.48
CA GLU A 589 -26.14 -16.07 32.77
C GLU A 589 -25.34 -17.10 31.97
N THR A 590 -26.05 -18.19 31.72
CA THR A 590 -25.72 -19.36 30.93
C THR A 590 -25.86 -19.01 29.42
N LEU A 591 -24.78 -18.45 28.82
CA LEU A 591 -24.51 -18.29 27.36
C LEU A 591 -24.36 -19.58 26.52
N THR A 592 -25.23 -19.77 25.53
CA THR A 592 -25.19 -20.92 24.60
C THR A 592 -24.02 -20.84 23.60
N ALA A 593 -23.74 -21.90 22.86
CA ALA A 593 -22.65 -21.90 21.89
C ALA A 593 -22.86 -20.83 20.78
N GLY A 594 -21.83 -20.02 20.53
CA GLY A 594 -21.86 -18.87 19.62
C GLY A 594 -20.78 -17.84 19.97
N HIS A 595 -20.68 -16.78 19.17
CA HIS A 595 -19.72 -15.69 19.35
C HIS A 595 -20.27 -14.58 20.26
N TYR A 596 -19.44 -14.10 21.19
CA TYR A 596 -19.81 -13.08 22.15
C TYR A 596 -18.78 -11.94 22.23
N ARG A 597 -19.23 -10.78 22.72
CA ARG A 597 -18.42 -9.58 22.91
C ARG A 597 -18.71 -8.98 24.28
N THR A 598 -17.68 -8.44 24.93
CA THR A 598 -17.83 -7.58 26.11
C THR A 598 -16.85 -6.41 26.05
N SER A 599 -17.20 -5.30 26.69
CA SER A 599 -16.39 -4.08 26.71
C SER A 599 -15.88 -3.78 28.11
N TRP A 600 -14.66 -3.27 28.23
CA TRP A 600 -14.16 -2.70 29.49
C TRP A 600 -13.85 -1.22 29.36
N ASN A 601 -14.33 -0.42 30.32
CA ASN A 601 -14.20 1.03 30.38
C ASN A 601 -13.13 1.52 31.38
N GLY A 602 -12.09 0.70 31.61
CA GLY A 602 -10.97 1.04 32.49
C GLY A 602 -11.36 1.35 33.95
N ARG A 603 -12.40 0.70 34.49
CA ARG A 603 -12.88 0.86 35.89
C ARG A 603 -12.90 -0.46 36.67
N ASP A 604 -12.78 -0.41 37.99
CA ASP A 604 -12.94 -1.57 38.89
C ASP A 604 -14.41 -1.89 39.24
N ASP A 605 -14.66 -2.95 40.01
CA ASP A 605 -16.00 -3.35 40.48
C ASP A 605 -16.68 -2.30 41.39
N GLU A 606 -15.91 -1.37 41.96
CA GLU A 606 -16.43 -0.24 42.76
C GLU A 606 -16.66 1.02 41.89
N GLY A 607 -16.52 0.90 40.56
CA GLY A 607 -16.73 1.98 39.58
C GLY A 607 -15.60 3.00 39.50
N ARG A 608 -14.51 2.80 40.24
CA ARG A 608 -13.36 3.72 40.28
C ARG A 608 -12.48 3.50 39.04
N SER A 609 -11.85 4.58 38.57
CA SER A 609 -10.90 4.51 37.47
C SER A 609 -9.66 3.68 37.84
N ALA A 610 -9.35 2.66 37.04
CA ALA A 610 -8.10 1.89 37.11
C ALA A 610 -6.92 2.75 36.62
N ALA A 611 -5.71 2.58 37.16
CA ALA A 611 -4.55 3.39 36.77
C ALA A 611 -4.03 3.08 35.35
N SER A 612 -3.23 3.96 34.76
CA SER A 612 -2.50 3.66 33.51
C SER A 612 -1.54 2.48 33.77
N GLY A 613 -1.50 1.48 32.88
CA GLY A 613 -0.70 0.27 33.08
C GLY A 613 -1.17 -0.94 32.26
N VAL A 614 -0.45 -2.06 32.43
CA VAL A 614 -0.79 -3.34 31.79
C VAL A 614 -1.76 -4.14 32.66
N TYR A 615 -2.87 -4.54 32.08
CA TYR A 615 -3.90 -5.37 32.69
C TYR A 615 -3.96 -6.74 32.01
N LEU A 616 -4.22 -7.78 32.79
CA LEU A 616 -4.46 -9.13 32.28
C LEU A 616 -5.97 -9.41 32.32
N TYR A 617 -6.48 -9.96 31.23
CA TYR A 617 -7.84 -10.49 31.15
C TYR A 617 -7.78 -12.00 30.96
N GLN A 618 -8.77 -12.70 31.51
CA GLN A 618 -8.83 -14.16 31.51
C GLN A 618 -10.25 -14.60 31.16
N LEU A 619 -10.35 -15.46 30.14
CA LEU A 619 -11.54 -16.22 29.84
C LEU A 619 -11.39 -17.62 30.42
N SER A 620 -12.44 -18.13 31.05
CA SER A 620 -12.49 -19.48 31.62
C SER A 620 -13.84 -20.11 31.29
N GLY A 621 -13.81 -21.35 30.79
CA GLY A 621 -14.99 -22.14 30.45
C GLY A 621 -14.72 -23.62 30.72
N GLY A 622 -15.73 -24.37 31.16
CA GLY A 622 -15.57 -25.76 31.56
C GLY A 622 -14.54 -26.00 32.67
N THR A 623 -14.01 -27.23 32.70
CA THR A 623 -13.00 -27.67 33.69
C THR A 623 -11.56 -27.33 33.30
N ASP A 624 -11.26 -27.26 32.01
CA ASP A 624 -9.89 -27.33 31.50
C ASP A 624 -9.52 -26.19 30.53
N PHE A 625 -10.46 -25.33 30.12
CA PHE A 625 -10.15 -24.21 29.24
C PHE A 625 -9.90 -22.92 30.03
N THR A 626 -8.74 -22.32 29.79
CA THR A 626 -8.37 -20.99 30.28
C THR A 626 -7.49 -20.31 29.24
N ALA A 627 -8.00 -19.22 28.68
CA ALA A 627 -7.24 -18.32 27.81
C ALA A 627 -7.00 -17.00 28.54
N ALA A 628 -5.82 -16.40 28.35
CA ALA A 628 -5.46 -15.14 28.97
C ALA A 628 -4.84 -14.20 27.94
N GLY A 629 -5.24 -12.93 27.99
CA GLY A 629 -4.70 -11.86 27.17
C GLY A 629 -4.16 -10.72 28.03
N ARG A 630 -3.43 -9.80 27.37
CA ARG A 630 -2.89 -8.58 27.99
C ARG A 630 -3.39 -7.35 27.24
N MET A 631 -3.71 -6.29 27.97
CA MET A 631 -4.13 -5.00 27.41
C MET A 631 -3.38 -3.85 28.09
N ALA A 632 -3.10 -2.79 27.36
CA ALA A 632 -2.48 -1.58 27.89
C ALA A 632 -3.52 -0.45 27.99
N LEU A 633 -3.81 -0.01 29.22
CA LEU A 633 -4.64 1.18 29.49
C LEU A 633 -3.72 2.39 29.61
N ILE A 634 -3.94 3.41 28.78
CA ILE A 634 -3.23 4.69 28.82
C ILE A 634 -4.21 5.80 29.18
N ARG A 635 -3.93 6.53 30.27
CA ARG A 635 -4.60 7.78 30.67
C ARG A 635 -3.57 8.83 31.03
#